data_AF-A0A7C2PTR2-F1
#
_entry.id   AF-A0A7C2PTR2-F1
#
_cell.length_a   1.000
_cell.length_b   1.000
_cell.length_c   1.000
_cell.angle_alpha   90.00
_cell.angle_beta   90.00
_cell.angle_gamma   90.00
#
_symmetry.space_group_name_H-M   'P 1'
#
loop_
_entity.id
_entity.type
_entity.pdbx_description
1 polymer ?
#
loop_
_entity_poly.entity_id
_entity_poly.type
_entity_poly.pdbx_seq_one_letter_code
_entity_poly.pdbx_strand_id
1 'polypeptide(L)'
;MTPIIRAVLSDIDDTIKPHGGPIDPRTRAVLQGLRALGIPVGVATGKNADYACGLAEGSGPHWSFICAESGAHFRELEAEGPPPVWKVHESSGAGMADLVQFRDSIGLDPLHRRFCLRRRENIVPYMPELKDGILTLLPPDSDFGQTAAWATFFEEVIKVHDLRLVVKRHKANGSIDIVPAGIHKGLGVDAVCRILGCKPKEVLTIADGENDDELVAGTTAVAVGNAIPRIRESVRRNGGYLARGTYGEGFVEGIAYVARNGLFGDKSGEVLHLVSESFPELAPAHAEG
;
A
#
# COMPACT_ATOMS: atom_id res chain seq x y z
N MET A 1 -12.50 -21.49 15.98
CA MET A 1 -13.38 -20.93 14.94
C MET A 1 -12.51 -20.45 13.81
N THR A 2 -12.89 -20.73 12.56
CA THR A 2 -12.21 -20.16 11.38
C THR A 2 -12.38 -18.64 11.39
N PRO A 3 -11.32 -17.84 11.18
CA PRO A 3 -11.42 -16.38 11.17
C PRO A 3 -12.34 -15.93 10.02
N ILE A 4 -13.23 -14.98 10.31
CA ILE A 4 -14.10 -14.36 9.31
C ILE A 4 -13.49 -13.03 8.90
N ILE A 5 -13.41 -12.76 7.60
CA ILE A 5 -12.86 -11.54 7.05
C ILE A 5 -13.78 -10.35 7.37
N ARG A 6 -13.18 -9.34 8.01
CA ARG A 6 -13.78 -8.10 8.45
C ARG A 6 -13.38 -6.91 7.58
N ALA A 7 -12.28 -7.02 6.84
CA ALA A 7 -11.84 -6.02 5.87
C ALA A 7 -10.90 -6.62 4.81
N VAL A 8 -10.81 -5.98 3.67
CA VAL A 8 -9.82 -6.25 2.61
C VAL A 8 -8.87 -5.06 2.52
N LEU A 9 -7.56 -5.29 2.56
CA LEU A 9 -6.53 -4.27 2.41
C LEU A 9 -5.51 -4.71 1.35
N SER A 10 -5.32 -3.94 0.30
CA SER A 10 -4.50 -4.38 -0.84
C SER A 10 -3.44 -3.35 -1.22
N ASP A 11 -2.29 -3.80 -1.72
CA ASP A 11 -1.42 -2.87 -2.47
C ASP A 11 -2.11 -2.41 -3.77
N ILE A 12 -1.63 -1.30 -4.32
CA ILE A 12 -2.18 -0.66 -5.53
C ILE A 12 -1.42 -1.11 -6.77
N ASP A 13 -0.20 -0.60 -6.94
CA ASP A 13 0.62 -0.83 -8.13
C ASP A 13 1.09 -2.27 -8.12
N ASP A 14 1.06 -2.91 -9.28
CA ASP A 14 1.40 -4.31 -9.48
C ASP A 14 0.55 -5.33 -8.68
N THR A 15 -0.45 -4.88 -7.92
CA THR A 15 -1.41 -5.74 -7.23
C THR A 15 -2.85 -5.58 -7.74
N ILE A 16 -3.49 -4.41 -7.62
CA ILE A 16 -4.88 -4.21 -8.12
C ILE A 16 -4.86 -3.79 -9.60
N LYS A 17 -3.76 -3.21 -10.04
CA LYS A 17 -3.55 -2.70 -11.39
C LYS A 17 -2.07 -2.80 -11.78
N PRO A 18 -1.74 -2.86 -13.08
CA PRO A 18 -0.35 -2.71 -13.50
C PRO A 18 0.25 -1.37 -13.03
N HIS A 19 1.56 -1.35 -12.74
CA HIS A 19 2.26 -0.09 -12.45
C HIS A 19 2.02 0.95 -13.55
N GLY A 20 1.63 2.16 -13.16
CA GLY A 20 1.35 3.25 -14.11
C GLY A 20 0.09 3.06 -14.98
N GLY A 21 -0.56 1.90 -14.95
CA GLY A 21 -1.81 1.61 -15.64
C GLY A 21 -3.06 1.97 -14.80
N PRO A 22 -4.26 1.95 -15.41
CA PRO A 22 -5.53 2.14 -14.71
C PRO A 22 -6.00 0.86 -13.99
N ILE A 23 -6.94 1.00 -13.06
CA ILE A 23 -7.70 -0.15 -12.52
C ILE A 23 -8.68 -0.65 -13.58
N ASP A 24 -8.58 -1.93 -13.93
CA ASP A 24 -9.50 -2.63 -14.85
C ASP A 24 -10.97 -2.45 -14.35
N PRO A 25 -11.91 -2.08 -15.23
CA PRO A 25 -13.31 -1.87 -14.85
C PRO A 25 -13.97 -3.07 -14.14
N ARG A 26 -13.60 -4.30 -14.49
CA ARG A 26 -14.11 -5.53 -13.85
C ARG A 26 -13.57 -5.66 -12.43
N THR A 27 -12.29 -5.36 -12.22
CA THR A 27 -11.69 -5.32 -10.88
C THR A 27 -12.35 -4.24 -10.02
N ARG A 28 -12.60 -3.07 -10.61
CA ARG A 28 -13.33 -1.97 -9.96
C ARG A 28 -14.73 -2.38 -9.52
N ALA A 29 -15.47 -3.10 -10.37
CA ALA A 29 -16.81 -3.59 -10.04
C ALA A 29 -16.79 -4.51 -8.81
N VAL A 30 -15.80 -5.40 -8.70
CA VAL A 30 -15.63 -6.26 -7.51
C VAL A 30 -15.31 -5.43 -6.26
N LEU A 31 -14.42 -4.44 -6.34
CA LEU A 31 -14.10 -3.56 -5.19
C LEU A 31 -15.35 -2.80 -4.70
N GLN A 32 -16.13 -2.24 -5.63
CA GLN A 32 -17.39 -1.56 -5.34
C GLN A 32 -18.43 -2.51 -4.74
N GLY A 33 -18.57 -3.70 -5.31
CA GLY A 33 -19.50 -4.72 -4.82
C GLY A 33 -19.17 -5.20 -3.41
N LEU A 34 -17.89 -5.41 -3.07
CA LEU A 34 -17.48 -5.77 -1.71
C LEU A 34 -17.93 -4.71 -0.69
N ARG A 35 -17.75 -3.43 -1.01
CA ARG A 35 -18.24 -2.31 -0.19
C ARG A 35 -19.75 -2.26 -0.09
N ALA A 36 -20.46 -2.47 -1.19
CA ALA A 36 -21.93 -2.51 -1.22
C ALA A 36 -22.47 -3.67 -0.36
N LEU A 37 -21.75 -4.79 -0.30
CA LEU A 37 -22.02 -5.90 0.62
C LEU A 37 -21.63 -5.57 2.06
N GLY A 38 -21.16 -4.37 2.38
CA GLY A 38 -20.74 -3.95 3.71
C GLY A 38 -19.45 -4.62 4.17
N ILE A 39 -18.55 -4.99 3.24
CA ILE A 39 -17.19 -5.44 3.53
C ILE A 39 -16.27 -4.23 3.30
N PRO A 40 -15.67 -3.66 4.36
CA PRO A 40 -14.70 -2.59 4.21
C PRO A 40 -13.53 -3.01 3.31
N VAL A 41 -13.27 -2.24 2.26
CA VAL A 41 -12.11 -2.39 1.37
C VAL A 41 -11.17 -1.20 1.57
N GLY A 42 -9.87 -1.39 1.46
CA GLY A 42 -8.87 -0.34 1.61
C GLY A 42 -7.59 -0.63 0.81
N VAL A 43 -6.69 0.37 0.75
CA VAL A 43 -5.36 0.24 0.15
C VAL A 43 -4.23 0.40 1.17
N ALA A 44 -3.10 -0.24 0.91
CA ALA A 44 -1.83 0.03 1.58
C ALA A 44 -0.73 0.27 0.53
N THR A 45 -0.27 1.52 0.38
CA THR A 45 0.60 1.94 -0.72
C THR A 45 1.79 2.77 -0.26
N GLY A 46 2.89 2.73 -1.02
CA GLY A 46 4.01 3.68 -0.89
C GLY A 46 3.75 5.04 -1.54
N LYS A 47 2.65 5.18 -2.31
CA LYS A 47 2.22 6.45 -2.90
C LYS A 47 1.72 7.41 -1.83
N ASN A 48 1.62 8.68 -2.19
CA ASN A 48 1.09 9.69 -1.29
C ASN A 48 -0.44 9.55 -1.09
N ALA A 49 -0.94 10.09 0.02
CA ALA A 49 -2.35 9.99 0.36
C ALA A 49 -3.26 10.63 -0.70
N ASP A 50 -2.82 11.74 -1.31
CA ASP A 50 -3.60 12.45 -2.33
C ASP A 50 -3.71 11.65 -3.65
N TYR A 51 -2.69 10.89 -4.02
CA TYR A 51 -2.74 9.94 -5.13
C TYR A 51 -3.79 8.87 -4.86
N ALA A 52 -3.79 8.28 -3.67
CA ALA A 52 -4.75 7.26 -3.29
C ALA A 52 -6.18 7.83 -3.20
N CYS A 53 -6.36 9.05 -2.70
CA CYS A 53 -7.65 9.75 -2.69
C CYS A 53 -8.11 10.11 -4.11
N GLY A 54 -7.24 10.59 -4.99
CA GLY A 54 -7.58 10.87 -6.38
C GLY A 54 -7.96 9.59 -7.14
N LEU A 55 -7.28 8.47 -6.85
CA LEU A 55 -7.66 7.16 -7.37
C LEU A 55 -9.05 6.75 -6.85
N ALA A 56 -9.32 6.94 -5.55
CA ALA A 56 -10.62 6.71 -4.93
C ALA A 56 -11.74 7.53 -5.58
N GLU A 57 -11.52 8.81 -5.82
CA GLU A 57 -12.50 9.69 -6.46
C GLU A 57 -12.76 9.27 -7.92
N GLY A 58 -11.69 9.00 -8.69
CA GLY A 58 -11.80 8.57 -10.09
C GLY A 58 -12.38 7.18 -10.28
N SER A 59 -12.32 6.32 -9.26
CA SER A 59 -12.85 4.96 -9.28
C SER A 59 -14.17 4.80 -8.51
N GLY A 60 -14.65 5.87 -7.85
CA GLY A 60 -15.86 5.92 -7.01
C GLY A 60 -15.61 5.51 -5.54
N PRO A 61 -16.52 5.81 -4.60
CA PRO A 61 -16.31 5.59 -3.18
C PRO A 61 -16.33 4.10 -2.82
N HIS A 62 -15.19 3.42 -2.97
CA HIS A 62 -15.02 2.03 -2.54
C HIS A 62 -13.82 1.79 -1.62
N TRP A 63 -13.13 2.83 -1.20
CA TRP A 63 -12.13 2.71 -0.15
C TRP A 63 -12.72 3.21 1.17
N SER A 64 -12.77 2.32 2.14
CA SER A 64 -13.02 2.63 3.55
C SER A 64 -11.75 3.11 4.24
N PHE A 65 -10.59 2.65 3.76
CA PHE A 65 -9.29 2.91 4.37
C PHE A 65 -8.23 3.20 3.31
N ILE A 66 -7.34 4.14 3.60
CA ILE A 66 -6.14 4.42 2.82
C ILE A 66 -4.96 4.46 3.79
N CYS A 67 -4.07 3.48 3.67
CA CYS A 67 -2.76 3.47 4.31
C CYS A 67 -1.73 3.92 3.28
N ALA A 68 -1.40 5.21 3.27
CA ALA A 68 -0.48 5.81 2.31
C ALA A 68 0.90 6.04 2.92
N GLU A 69 1.88 6.40 2.07
CA GLU A 69 3.25 6.67 2.50
C GLU A 69 3.84 5.49 3.29
N SER A 70 3.60 4.26 2.80
CA SER A 70 3.98 3.01 3.48
C SER A 70 3.50 2.92 4.94
N GLY A 71 2.39 3.57 5.30
CA GLY A 71 1.85 3.59 6.67
C GLY A 71 2.17 4.82 7.48
N ALA A 72 2.77 5.88 6.92
CA ALA A 72 2.94 7.14 7.64
C ALA A 72 1.59 7.87 7.84
N HIS A 73 0.70 7.75 6.86
CA HIS A 73 -0.65 8.33 6.91
C HIS A 73 -1.70 7.27 6.77
N PHE A 74 -2.68 7.32 7.66
CA PHE A 74 -3.86 6.48 7.57
C PHE A 74 -5.10 7.38 7.48
N ARG A 75 -5.93 7.16 6.46
CA ARG A 75 -7.20 7.86 6.27
C ARG A 75 -8.34 6.84 6.35
N GLU A 76 -9.33 7.15 7.17
CA GLU A 76 -10.60 6.42 7.30
C GLU A 76 -11.70 7.23 6.63
N LEU A 77 -12.51 6.58 5.79
CA LEU A 77 -13.63 7.24 5.14
C LEU A 77 -14.70 7.57 6.19
N GLU A 78 -14.95 8.85 6.41
CA GLU A 78 -15.94 9.35 7.38
C GLU A 78 -17.30 9.62 6.72
N ALA A 79 -17.30 10.22 5.53
CA ALA A 79 -18.51 10.44 4.76
C ALA A 79 -18.26 10.28 3.25
N GLU A 80 -19.19 9.61 2.58
CA GLU A 80 -19.23 9.52 1.12
C GLU A 80 -19.69 10.85 0.51
N GLY A 81 -19.16 11.18 -0.67
CA GLY A 81 -19.53 12.39 -1.41
C GLY A 81 -18.47 12.79 -2.44
N PRO A 82 -18.74 13.76 -3.33
CA PRO A 82 -17.73 14.40 -4.16
C PRO A 82 -17.36 15.80 -3.61
N PRO A 83 -16.22 15.98 -2.92
CA PRO A 83 -15.21 14.97 -2.56
C PRO A 83 -15.57 14.19 -1.28
N PRO A 84 -15.01 12.99 -1.08
CA PRO A 84 -15.19 12.21 0.14
C PRO A 84 -14.51 12.88 1.33
N VAL A 85 -15.07 12.69 2.53
CA VAL A 85 -14.50 13.21 3.77
C VAL A 85 -13.67 12.12 4.44
N TRP A 86 -12.42 12.44 4.72
CA TRP A 86 -11.46 11.52 5.31
C TRP A 86 -11.10 11.95 6.73
N LYS A 87 -11.28 11.06 7.69
CA LYS A 87 -10.70 11.19 9.01
C LYS A 87 -9.24 10.73 8.96
N VAL A 88 -8.33 11.64 9.30
CA VAL A 88 -6.89 11.37 9.31
C VAL A 88 -6.46 10.82 10.66
N HIS A 89 -5.69 9.74 10.62
CA HIS A 89 -5.04 9.12 11.77
C HIS A 89 -3.54 9.25 11.58
N GLU A 90 -2.86 9.79 12.59
CA GLU A 90 -1.39 9.83 12.62
C GLU A 90 -0.84 8.49 13.12
N SER A 91 0.15 7.96 12.41
CA SER A 91 0.84 6.75 12.84
C SER A 91 1.73 7.03 14.05
N SER A 92 1.51 6.25 15.13
CA SER A 92 2.34 6.29 16.32
C SER A 92 3.76 5.79 15.99
N GLY A 93 4.73 6.71 15.90
CA GLY A 93 6.13 6.34 15.66
C GLY A 93 6.98 7.42 15.00
N ALA A 94 6.37 8.50 14.53
CA ALA A 94 6.95 9.33 13.49
C ALA A 94 6.64 10.82 13.71
N GLY A 95 7.32 11.45 14.66
CA GLY A 95 7.17 12.90 14.81
C GLY A 95 7.62 13.60 13.53
N MET A 96 6.75 14.41 12.93
CA MET A 96 7.10 15.31 11.81
C MET A 96 8.32 16.18 12.13
N ALA A 97 8.59 16.41 13.42
CA ALA A 97 9.75 17.12 13.93
C ALA A 97 11.09 16.59 13.39
N ASP A 98 11.29 15.26 13.35
CA ASP A 98 12.57 14.69 12.90
C ASP A 98 12.76 14.93 11.39
N LEU A 99 11.68 14.84 10.60
CA LEU A 99 11.70 15.16 9.18
C LEU A 99 11.94 16.64 8.93
N VAL A 100 11.36 17.53 9.74
CA VAL A 100 11.60 18.97 9.67
C VAL A 100 13.06 19.27 9.97
N GLN A 101 13.60 18.72 11.07
CA GLN A 101 15.00 18.89 11.44
C GLN A 101 15.94 18.32 10.35
N PHE A 102 15.64 17.15 9.78
CA PHE A 102 16.40 16.59 8.68
C PHE A 102 16.45 17.53 7.46
N ARG A 103 15.31 18.11 7.08
CA ARG A 103 15.21 19.05 5.96
C ARG A 103 16.07 20.29 6.18
N ASP A 104 16.06 20.82 7.40
CA ASP A 104 16.89 21.97 7.77
C ASP A 104 18.39 21.60 7.72
N SER A 105 18.76 20.40 8.22
CA SER A 105 20.14 19.90 8.22
C SER A 105 20.72 19.69 6.82
N ILE A 106 19.90 19.33 5.82
CA ILE A 106 20.37 19.20 4.43
C ILE A 106 20.30 20.52 3.65
N GLY A 107 19.85 21.61 4.28
CA GLY A 107 19.69 22.91 3.64
C GLY A 107 18.63 22.90 2.54
N LEU A 108 17.53 22.17 2.72
CA LEU A 108 16.42 22.16 1.78
C LEU A 108 15.73 23.52 1.78
N ASP A 109 15.85 24.26 0.68
CA ASP A 109 15.12 25.50 0.44
C ASP A 109 13.62 25.20 0.39
N PRO A 110 12.82 25.67 1.36
CA PRO A 110 11.39 25.38 1.42
C PRO A 110 10.59 26.09 0.30
N LEU A 111 11.08 27.21 -0.22
CA LEU A 111 10.41 27.98 -1.27
C LEU A 111 10.62 27.33 -2.64
N HIS A 112 11.84 26.91 -2.93
CA HIS A 112 12.19 26.31 -4.22
C HIS A 112 12.12 24.78 -4.23
N ARG A 113 11.80 24.18 -3.07
CA ARG A 113 11.81 22.73 -2.80
C ARG A 113 13.09 22.08 -3.32
N ARG A 114 14.24 22.71 -3.05
CA ARG A 114 15.53 22.30 -3.63
C ARG A 114 16.64 22.28 -2.61
N PHE A 115 17.52 21.30 -2.69
CA PHE A 115 18.78 21.27 -1.93
C PHE A 115 19.92 20.89 -2.87
N CYS A 116 21.14 21.16 -2.43
CA CYS A 116 22.33 21.01 -3.26
C CYS A 116 23.21 19.88 -2.71
N LEU A 117 23.39 18.81 -3.48
CA LEU A 117 24.42 17.81 -3.19
C LEU A 117 25.72 18.23 -3.87
N ARG A 118 26.79 18.38 -3.08
CA ARG A 118 28.11 18.69 -3.62
C ARG A 118 28.73 17.42 -4.19
N ARG A 119 28.89 17.35 -5.51
CA ARG A 119 29.60 16.27 -6.20
C ARG A 119 30.90 16.83 -6.77
N ARG A 120 32.03 16.59 -6.09
CA ARG A 120 33.33 17.18 -6.46
C ARG A 120 33.24 18.72 -6.52
N GLU A 121 33.55 19.34 -7.66
CA GLU A 121 33.47 20.79 -7.92
C GLU A 121 32.07 21.25 -8.38
N ASN A 122 31.13 20.33 -8.63
CA ASN A 122 29.80 20.66 -9.15
C ASN A 122 28.73 20.61 -8.05
N ILE A 123 27.88 21.64 -8.02
CA ILE A 123 26.69 21.74 -7.18
C ILE A 123 25.48 21.38 -8.04
N VAL A 124 24.82 20.26 -7.76
CA VAL A 124 23.62 19.84 -8.51
C VAL A 124 22.38 20.11 -7.66
N PRO A 125 21.42 20.92 -8.15
CA PRO A 125 20.15 21.14 -7.46
C PRO A 125 19.24 19.92 -7.60
N TYR A 126 18.71 19.43 -6.49
CA TYR A 126 17.75 18.33 -6.43
C TYR A 126 16.41 18.81 -5.91
N MET A 127 15.33 18.39 -6.57
CA MET A 127 13.96 18.69 -6.16
C MET A 127 13.29 17.42 -5.63
N PRO A 128 13.29 17.18 -4.31
CA PRO A 128 12.57 16.04 -3.75
C PRO A 128 11.05 16.22 -3.89
N GLU A 129 10.34 15.10 -3.99
CA GLU A 129 8.90 15.07 -3.79
C GLU A 129 8.65 15.09 -2.28
N LEU A 130 8.10 16.21 -1.80
CA LEU A 130 7.62 16.35 -0.43
C LEU A 130 6.22 15.74 -0.36
N LYS A 131 6.13 14.57 0.29
CA LYS A 131 4.87 13.97 0.70
C LYS A 131 4.66 14.30 2.17
N ASP A 132 3.42 14.30 2.64
CA ASP A 132 3.19 14.46 4.07
C ASP A 132 3.91 13.29 4.78
N GLY A 133 4.83 13.62 5.69
CA GLY A 133 5.56 12.64 6.50
C GLY A 133 6.57 11.73 5.76
N ILE A 134 6.90 12.01 4.50
CA ILE A 134 8.00 11.35 3.76
C ILE A 134 8.71 12.36 2.85
N LEU A 135 10.04 12.25 2.77
CA LEU A 135 10.83 12.91 1.74
C LEU A 135 11.29 11.89 0.69
N THR A 136 10.78 11.98 -0.54
CA THR A 136 11.21 11.11 -1.65
C THR A 136 12.19 11.87 -2.56
N LEU A 137 13.34 11.28 -2.84
CA LEU A 137 14.32 11.76 -3.81
C LEU A 137 14.32 10.87 -5.04
N LEU A 138 14.21 11.51 -6.21
CA LEU A 138 14.25 10.83 -7.51
C LEU A 138 15.58 11.17 -8.19
N PRO A 139 16.43 10.17 -8.50
CA PRO A 139 17.63 10.43 -9.28
C PRO A 139 17.26 10.77 -10.74
N PRO A 140 18.08 11.59 -11.41
CA PRO A 140 18.06 11.71 -12.86
C PRO A 140 18.18 10.33 -13.49
N ASP A 141 17.42 10.09 -14.56
CA ASP A 141 17.44 8.86 -15.34
C ASP A 141 17.08 7.57 -14.57
N SER A 142 16.52 7.68 -13.36
CA SER A 142 16.13 6.54 -12.52
C SER A 142 17.27 5.55 -12.18
N ASP A 143 18.51 6.06 -12.09
CA ASP A 143 19.70 5.23 -11.87
C ASP A 143 19.95 4.93 -10.38
N PHE A 144 19.76 3.66 -10.00
CA PHE A 144 20.01 3.16 -8.64
C PHE A 144 21.48 3.26 -8.20
N GLY A 145 22.44 3.15 -9.11
CA GLY A 145 23.87 3.23 -8.79
C GLY A 145 24.27 4.62 -8.29
N GLN A 146 23.63 5.66 -8.82
CA GLN A 146 23.93 7.05 -8.47
C GLN A 146 23.47 7.42 -7.05
N THR A 147 22.47 6.74 -6.51
CA THR A 147 21.89 7.11 -5.22
C THR A 147 22.60 6.51 -4.01
N ALA A 148 23.60 5.63 -4.22
CA ALA A 148 24.35 5.02 -3.12
C ALA A 148 25.06 6.07 -2.24
N ALA A 149 25.75 7.03 -2.86
CA ALA A 149 26.46 8.08 -2.12
C ALA A 149 25.49 9.03 -1.38
N TRP A 150 24.30 9.26 -1.93
CA TRP A 150 23.29 10.11 -1.29
C TRP A 150 22.70 9.42 -0.07
N ALA A 151 22.39 8.12 -0.19
CA ALA A 151 21.92 7.33 0.93
C ALA A 151 22.91 7.36 2.09
N THR A 152 24.21 7.15 1.83
CA THR A 152 25.25 7.25 2.87
C THR A 152 25.29 8.64 3.51
N PHE A 153 25.22 9.71 2.71
CA PHE A 153 25.16 11.07 3.24
C PHE A 153 23.94 11.30 4.14
N PHE A 154 22.75 10.85 3.72
CA PHE A 154 21.53 11.01 4.52
C PHE A 154 21.57 10.17 5.80
N GLU A 155 22.10 8.94 5.74
CA GLU A 155 22.33 8.11 6.93
C GLU A 155 23.28 8.79 7.92
N GLU A 156 24.32 9.48 7.44
CA GLU A 156 25.22 10.27 8.28
C GLU A 156 24.51 11.46 8.93
N VAL A 157 23.68 12.22 8.18
CA VAL A 157 22.88 13.33 8.73
C VAL A 157 21.92 12.82 9.80
N ILE A 158 21.20 11.73 9.53
CA ILE A 158 20.28 11.10 10.50
C ILE A 158 21.03 10.73 11.78
N LYS A 159 22.21 10.11 11.64
CA LYS A 159 23.04 9.68 12.78
C LYS A 159 23.59 10.86 13.59
N VAL A 160 24.10 11.90 12.93
CA VAL A 160 24.71 13.07 13.60
C VAL A 160 23.67 13.85 14.41
N HIS A 161 22.43 13.91 13.91
CA HIS A 161 21.34 14.62 14.56
C HIS A 161 20.44 13.75 15.45
N ASP A 162 20.79 12.46 15.62
CA ASP A 162 20.02 11.47 16.41
C ASP A 162 18.54 11.40 16.02
N LEU A 163 18.28 11.42 14.70
CA LEU A 163 16.92 11.43 14.15
C LEU A 163 16.37 10.02 14.05
N ARG A 164 15.08 9.82 14.34
CA ARG A 164 14.39 8.53 14.15
C ARG A 164 13.85 8.39 12.74
N LEU A 165 14.78 8.45 11.77
CA LEU A 165 14.49 8.32 10.35
C LEU A 165 15.28 7.14 9.76
N VAL A 166 14.78 6.58 8.68
CA VAL A 166 15.43 5.53 7.92
C VAL A 166 15.46 5.88 6.44
N VAL A 167 16.56 5.51 5.79
CA VAL A 167 16.77 5.66 4.36
C VAL A 167 16.34 4.38 3.67
N LYS A 168 15.31 4.44 2.83
CA LYS A 168 14.85 3.32 2.01
C LYS A 168 15.23 3.58 0.55
N ARG A 169 15.94 2.64 -0.07
CA ARG A 169 16.35 2.74 -1.48
C ARG A 169 15.55 1.77 -2.33
N HIS A 170 15.01 2.26 -3.45
CA HIS A 170 14.16 1.49 -4.35
C HIS A 170 14.95 1.09 -5.59
N LYS A 171 15.16 -0.21 -5.79
CA LYS A 171 15.95 -0.73 -6.93
C LYS A 171 15.32 -0.45 -8.29
N ALA A 172 14.00 -0.42 -8.34
CA ALA A 172 13.24 -0.30 -9.58
C ALA A 172 13.49 1.04 -10.33
N ASN A 173 13.67 2.13 -9.59
CA ASN A 173 13.79 3.48 -10.15
C ASN A 173 14.91 4.32 -9.50
N GLY A 174 15.70 3.70 -8.62
CA GLY A 174 16.77 4.37 -7.90
C GLY A 174 16.32 5.33 -6.80
N SER A 175 15.02 5.51 -6.54
CA SER A 175 14.52 6.51 -5.60
C SER A 175 14.97 6.23 -4.16
N ILE A 176 15.09 7.31 -3.37
CA ILE A 176 15.34 7.24 -1.93
C ILE A 176 14.13 7.81 -1.21
N ASP A 177 13.57 7.09 -0.26
CA ASP A 177 12.65 7.65 0.72
C ASP A 177 13.37 7.85 2.06
N ILE A 178 13.27 9.04 2.62
CA ILE A 178 13.56 9.31 4.02
C ILE A 178 12.23 9.25 4.75
N VAL A 179 12.07 8.21 5.55
CA VAL A 179 10.82 7.94 6.25
C VAL A 179 11.08 7.83 7.75
N PRO A 180 10.08 8.11 8.59
CA PRO A 180 10.16 7.84 10.01
C PRO A 180 10.42 6.35 10.30
N ALA A 181 11.26 6.08 11.30
CA ALA A 181 11.59 4.73 11.72
C ALA A 181 10.33 4.00 12.21
N GLY A 182 10.19 2.73 11.83
CA GLY A 182 9.02 1.92 12.17
C GLY A 182 7.81 2.07 11.25
N ILE A 183 7.87 2.93 10.22
CA ILE A 183 6.80 3.02 9.22
C ILE A 183 6.88 1.87 8.21
N HIS A 184 5.79 1.10 8.14
CA HIS A 184 5.57 -0.01 7.21
C HIS A 184 4.08 -0.22 6.91
N LYS A 185 3.76 -0.85 5.77
CA LYS A 185 2.36 -1.03 5.31
C LYS A 185 1.50 -1.82 6.31
N GLY A 186 2.11 -2.69 7.11
CA GLY A 186 1.44 -3.40 8.20
C GLY A 186 0.76 -2.49 9.24
N LEU A 187 1.22 -1.24 9.41
CA LEU A 187 0.54 -0.28 10.30
C LEU A 187 -0.89 0.02 9.84
N GLY A 188 -1.18 -0.11 8.54
CA GLY A 188 -2.53 -0.04 8.00
C GLY A 188 -3.43 -1.16 8.51
N VAL A 189 -2.89 -2.38 8.63
CA VAL A 189 -3.61 -3.52 9.23
C VAL A 189 -3.91 -3.23 10.70
N ASP A 190 -2.93 -2.72 11.46
CA ASP A 190 -3.12 -2.38 12.87
C ASP A 190 -4.19 -1.30 13.07
N ALA A 191 -4.21 -0.28 12.22
CA ALA A 191 -5.21 0.78 12.25
C ALA A 191 -6.62 0.22 11.94
N VAL A 192 -6.75 -0.61 10.90
CA VAL A 192 -8.01 -1.30 10.56
C VAL A 192 -8.49 -2.17 11.72
N CYS A 193 -7.60 -2.96 12.32
CA CYS A 193 -7.91 -3.80 13.48
C CYS A 193 -8.40 -3.00 14.67
N ARG A 194 -7.78 -1.84 14.95
CA ARG A 194 -8.19 -0.92 16.02
C ARG A 194 -9.58 -0.33 15.77
N ILE A 195 -9.84 0.13 14.54
CA ILE A 195 -11.12 0.74 14.16
C ILE A 195 -12.26 -0.29 14.19
N LEU A 196 -12.02 -1.48 13.64
CA LEU A 196 -13.05 -2.51 13.50
C LEU A 196 -13.16 -3.46 14.70
N GLY A 197 -12.26 -3.36 15.68
CA GLY A 197 -12.19 -4.26 16.83
C GLY A 197 -11.91 -5.71 16.43
N CYS A 198 -11.11 -5.93 15.38
CA CYS A 198 -10.80 -7.27 14.84
C CYS A 198 -9.30 -7.61 14.98
N LYS A 199 -8.96 -8.87 14.71
CA LYS A 199 -7.58 -9.39 14.72
C LYS A 199 -6.96 -9.30 13.32
N PRO A 200 -5.63 -9.26 13.19
CA PRO A 200 -4.96 -9.25 11.89
C PRO A 200 -5.39 -10.42 10.97
N LYS A 201 -5.64 -11.60 11.54
CA LYS A 201 -6.10 -12.77 10.77
C LYS A 201 -7.49 -12.59 10.14
N GLU A 202 -8.28 -11.65 10.65
CA GLU A 202 -9.59 -11.26 10.12
C GLU A 202 -9.49 -10.14 9.08
N VAL A 203 -8.29 -9.71 8.71
CA VAL A 203 -8.03 -8.81 7.59
C VAL A 203 -7.49 -9.65 6.43
N LEU A 204 -8.11 -9.52 5.26
CA LEU A 204 -7.61 -10.08 4.02
C LEU A 204 -6.62 -9.11 3.39
N THR A 205 -5.37 -9.51 3.23
CA THR A 205 -4.34 -8.69 2.58
C THR A 205 -3.91 -9.24 1.24
N ILE A 206 -3.76 -8.39 0.24
CA ILE A 206 -3.37 -8.79 -1.13
C ILE A 206 -2.14 -7.96 -1.53
N ALA A 207 -1.09 -8.63 -2.01
CA ALA A 207 0.25 -8.04 -2.14
C ALA A 207 1.07 -8.65 -3.29
N ASP A 208 2.11 -7.92 -3.70
CA ASP A 208 3.06 -8.37 -4.72
C ASP A 208 4.54 -8.09 -4.40
N GLY A 209 4.87 -7.01 -3.69
CA GLY A 209 6.16 -6.33 -3.83
C GLY A 209 7.10 -6.32 -2.62
N GLU A 210 8.24 -5.64 -2.77
CA GLU A 210 9.36 -5.61 -1.80
C GLU A 210 9.00 -4.98 -0.44
N ASN A 211 7.91 -4.21 -0.34
CA ASN A 211 7.49 -3.50 0.87
C ASN A 211 6.21 -4.07 1.51
N ASP A 212 5.83 -5.30 1.14
CA ASP A 212 4.61 -5.95 1.61
C ASP A 212 4.82 -7.03 2.68
N ASP A 213 6.07 -7.27 3.13
CA ASP A 213 6.36 -8.29 4.15
C ASP A 213 5.51 -8.08 5.42
N GLU A 214 5.46 -6.85 5.94
CA GLU A 214 4.64 -6.50 7.10
C GLU A 214 3.15 -6.41 6.79
N LEU A 215 2.78 -6.15 5.53
CA LEU A 215 1.36 -6.13 5.11
C LEU A 215 0.75 -7.54 5.21
N VAL A 216 1.49 -8.58 4.80
CA VAL A 216 0.99 -9.96 4.81
C VAL A 216 1.26 -10.72 6.12
N ALA A 217 2.00 -10.12 7.05
CA ALA A 217 2.41 -10.77 8.29
C ALA A 217 1.22 -10.96 9.25
N GLY A 218 0.91 -12.22 9.57
CA GLY A 218 -0.13 -12.54 10.56
C GLY A 218 -1.58 -12.37 10.06
N THR A 219 -1.77 -12.00 8.79
CA THR A 219 -3.09 -11.79 8.17
C THR A 219 -3.59 -13.04 7.46
N THR A 220 -4.82 -12.99 6.94
CA THR A 220 -5.22 -13.88 5.84
C THR A 220 -4.72 -13.23 4.56
N ALA A 221 -3.83 -13.88 3.81
CA ALA A 221 -3.08 -13.21 2.76
C ALA A 221 -3.25 -13.89 1.39
N VAL A 222 -3.17 -13.09 0.33
CA VAL A 222 -3.06 -13.52 -1.06
C VAL A 222 -1.83 -12.86 -1.68
N ALA A 223 -1.04 -13.65 -2.41
CA ALA A 223 0.00 -13.13 -3.31
C ALA A 223 -0.50 -13.25 -4.75
N VAL A 224 -0.47 -12.14 -5.50
CA VAL A 224 -0.84 -12.15 -6.93
C VAL A 224 0.20 -12.91 -7.77
N GLY A 225 -0.14 -13.27 -9.00
CA GLY A 225 0.69 -14.07 -9.90
C GLY A 225 2.06 -13.48 -10.19
N ASN A 226 2.15 -12.15 -10.27
CA ASN A 226 3.39 -11.39 -10.48
C ASN A 226 4.13 -11.05 -9.17
N ALA A 227 3.64 -11.52 -8.02
CA ALA A 227 4.29 -11.27 -6.73
C ALA A 227 5.71 -11.87 -6.68
N ILE A 228 6.63 -11.15 -6.05
CA ILE A 228 8.02 -11.59 -5.91
C ILE A 228 8.10 -12.90 -5.10
N PRO A 229 9.10 -13.76 -5.35
CA PRO A 229 9.21 -15.06 -4.68
C PRO A 229 9.17 -14.98 -3.15
N ARG A 230 9.75 -13.93 -2.57
CA ARG A 230 9.75 -13.68 -1.12
C ARG A 230 8.33 -13.50 -0.56
N ILE A 231 7.48 -12.72 -1.22
CA ILE A 231 6.10 -12.50 -0.79
C ILE A 231 5.27 -13.77 -0.95
N ARG A 232 5.41 -14.47 -2.09
CA ARG A 232 4.74 -15.77 -2.30
C ARG A 232 5.11 -16.78 -1.21
N GLU A 233 6.38 -16.83 -0.81
CA GLU A 233 6.84 -17.68 0.29
C GLU A 233 6.23 -17.27 1.64
N SER A 234 6.19 -15.97 1.94
CA SER A 234 5.58 -15.45 3.17
C SER A 234 4.09 -15.80 3.25
N VAL A 235 3.33 -15.57 2.17
CA VAL A 235 1.91 -15.91 2.08
C VAL A 235 1.68 -17.41 2.22
N ARG A 236 2.50 -18.24 1.56
CA ARG A 236 2.43 -19.71 1.68
C ARG A 236 2.62 -20.18 3.12
N ARG A 237 3.64 -19.65 3.80
CA ARG A 237 3.95 -19.99 5.21
C ARG A 237 2.82 -19.56 6.15
N ASN A 238 2.08 -18.50 5.83
CA ASN A 238 0.93 -18.03 6.59
C ASN A 238 -0.37 -18.81 6.30
N GLY A 239 -0.30 -19.84 5.44
CA GLY A 239 -1.46 -20.60 4.97
C GLY A 239 -2.38 -19.79 4.06
N GLY A 240 -1.85 -18.76 3.39
CA GLY A 240 -2.57 -17.92 2.46
C GLY A 240 -2.64 -18.50 1.05
N TYR A 241 -3.19 -17.72 0.12
CA TYR A 241 -3.44 -18.14 -1.26
C TYR A 241 -2.41 -17.57 -2.23
N LEU A 242 -1.96 -18.40 -3.17
CA LEU A 242 -1.07 -17.97 -4.24
C LEU A 242 -1.85 -17.95 -5.54
N ALA A 243 -2.26 -16.76 -5.98
CA ALA A 243 -3.00 -16.62 -7.23
C ALA A 243 -2.11 -16.93 -8.44
N ARG A 244 -2.77 -17.35 -9.52
CA ARG A 244 -2.16 -17.54 -10.85
C ARG A 244 -2.24 -16.25 -11.67
N GLY A 245 -3.38 -15.57 -11.63
CA GLY A 245 -3.61 -14.29 -12.30
C GLY A 245 -2.70 -13.20 -11.76
N THR A 246 -2.31 -12.27 -12.62
CA THR A 246 -1.49 -11.10 -12.26
C THR A 246 -2.37 -9.88 -12.03
N TYR A 247 -1.89 -8.91 -11.26
CA TYR A 247 -2.60 -7.65 -11.03
C TYR A 247 -4.06 -7.90 -10.59
N GLY A 248 -5.02 -7.12 -11.12
CA GLY A 248 -6.45 -7.22 -10.82
C GLY A 248 -7.04 -8.62 -11.00
N GLU A 249 -6.56 -9.41 -11.97
CA GLU A 249 -7.02 -10.81 -12.13
C GLU A 249 -6.62 -11.66 -10.92
N GLY A 250 -5.37 -11.51 -10.45
CA GLY A 250 -4.88 -12.19 -9.25
C GLY A 250 -5.57 -11.73 -7.97
N PHE A 251 -5.87 -10.43 -7.88
CA PHE A 251 -6.68 -9.86 -6.81
C PHE A 251 -8.05 -10.54 -6.74
N VAL A 252 -8.78 -10.59 -7.87
CA VAL A 252 -10.14 -11.16 -7.90
C VAL A 252 -10.12 -12.68 -7.73
N GLU A 253 -9.15 -13.39 -8.28
CA GLU A 253 -8.93 -14.82 -8.02
C GLU A 253 -8.75 -15.09 -6.51
N GLY A 254 -8.00 -14.23 -5.83
CA GLY A 254 -7.84 -14.26 -4.37
C GLY A 254 -9.15 -14.06 -3.61
N ILE A 255 -9.94 -13.04 -3.99
CA ILE A 255 -11.27 -12.81 -3.41
C ILE A 255 -12.18 -14.03 -3.60
N ALA A 256 -12.21 -14.61 -4.80
CA ALA A 256 -12.99 -15.81 -5.09
C ALA A 256 -12.53 -17.00 -4.22
N TYR A 257 -11.23 -17.23 -4.09
CA TYR A 257 -10.71 -18.29 -3.24
C TYR A 257 -11.17 -18.12 -1.79
N VAL A 258 -11.03 -16.93 -1.22
CA VAL A 258 -11.44 -16.63 0.16
C VAL A 258 -12.94 -16.87 0.35
N ALA A 259 -13.76 -16.44 -0.62
CA ALA A 259 -15.20 -16.64 -0.60
C ALA A 259 -15.61 -18.12 -0.69
N ARG A 260 -14.98 -18.91 -1.60
CA ARG A 260 -15.21 -20.37 -1.71
C ARG A 260 -14.88 -21.14 -0.44
N ASN A 261 -13.92 -20.63 0.34
CA ASN A 261 -13.54 -21.22 1.62
C ASN A 261 -14.39 -20.72 2.81
N GLY A 262 -15.49 -20.00 2.54
CA GLY A 262 -16.42 -19.53 3.58
C GLY A 262 -15.86 -18.42 4.47
N LEU A 263 -14.75 -17.80 4.10
CA LEU A 263 -14.05 -16.85 4.97
C LEU A 263 -14.71 -15.47 5.01
N PHE A 264 -15.66 -15.16 4.12
CA PHE A 264 -16.53 -13.97 4.25
C PHE A 264 -17.79 -14.27 5.09
N GLY A 265 -17.89 -15.44 5.72
CA GLY A 265 -19.04 -15.84 6.52
C GLY A 265 -20.30 -15.96 5.65
N ASP A 266 -21.43 -15.46 6.16
CA ASP A 266 -22.72 -15.55 5.48
C ASP A 266 -22.73 -14.84 4.10
N LYS A 267 -21.82 -13.87 3.90
CA LYS A 267 -21.69 -13.12 2.63
C LYS A 267 -20.89 -13.86 1.55
N SER A 268 -20.29 -15.01 1.86
CA SER A 268 -19.44 -15.75 0.90
C SER A 268 -20.16 -16.08 -0.41
N GLY A 269 -21.46 -16.40 -0.37
CA GLY A 269 -22.25 -16.66 -1.58
C GLY A 269 -22.43 -15.41 -2.46
N GLU A 270 -22.76 -14.28 -1.83
CA GLU A 270 -22.93 -12.98 -2.52
C GLU A 270 -21.61 -12.50 -3.13
N VAL A 271 -20.48 -12.67 -2.41
CA VAL A 271 -19.15 -12.35 -2.94
C VAL A 271 -18.80 -13.22 -4.15
N LEU A 272 -19.12 -14.51 -4.14
CA LEU A 272 -18.90 -15.37 -5.32
C LEU A 272 -19.77 -14.99 -6.49
N HIS A 273 -21.02 -14.62 -6.25
CA HIS A 273 -21.91 -14.13 -7.30
C HIS A 273 -21.34 -12.87 -7.94
N LEU A 274 -20.97 -11.87 -7.12
CA LEU A 274 -20.32 -10.63 -7.55
C LEU A 274 -19.06 -10.89 -8.41
N VAL A 275 -18.19 -11.81 -7.96
CA VAL A 275 -17.00 -12.16 -8.73
C VAL A 275 -17.37 -12.82 -10.06
N SER A 276 -18.35 -13.72 -10.07
CA SER A 276 -18.78 -14.43 -11.28
C SER A 276 -19.41 -13.51 -12.32
N GLU A 277 -20.07 -12.43 -11.90
CA GLU A 277 -20.60 -11.41 -12.81
C GLU A 277 -19.49 -10.64 -13.53
N SER A 278 -18.38 -10.38 -12.85
CA SER A 278 -17.25 -9.61 -13.40
C SER A 278 -16.19 -10.48 -14.08
N PHE A 279 -16.02 -11.72 -13.61
CA PHE A 279 -15.04 -12.71 -14.08
C PHE A 279 -15.70 -14.09 -14.18
N PRO A 280 -16.48 -14.36 -15.25
CA PRO A 280 -17.22 -15.62 -15.42
C PRO A 280 -16.33 -16.87 -15.41
N GLU A 281 -15.08 -16.75 -15.85
CA GLU A 281 -14.07 -17.79 -15.80
C GLU A 281 -13.67 -18.21 -14.37
N LEU A 282 -13.94 -17.35 -13.38
CA LEU A 282 -13.78 -17.62 -11.95
C LEU A 282 -15.08 -18.05 -11.28
N ALA A 283 -16.16 -18.29 -12.04
CA ALA A 283 -17.37 -18.86 -11.47
C ALA A 283 -17.08 -20.26 -10.88
N PRO A 284 -17.79 -20.68 -9.83
CA PRO A 284 -17.79 -22.10 -9.47
C PRO A 284 -18.26 -22.89 -10.70
N ALA A 285 -17.51 -23.94 -11.09
CA ALA A 285 -18.01 -24.88 -12.07
C ALA A 285 -19.40 -25.31 -11.62
N HIS A 286 -20.41 -25.15 -12.48
CA HIS A 286 -21.74 -25.66 -12.18
C HIS A 286 -21.57 -27.11 -11.75
N ALA A 287 -21.98 -27.43 -10.52
CA ALA A 287 -22.13 -28.81 -10.13
C ALA A 287 -23.19 -29.37 -11.10
N GLU A 288 -22.73 -30.09 -12.12
CA GLU A 288 -23.60 -30.92 -12.93
C GLU A 288 -24.26 -31.89 -11.94
N GLY A 289 -25.53 -31.64 -11.66
CA GLY A 289 -26.44 -32.50 -10.91
C GLY A 289 -27.52 -33.00 -11.84
#